data_AF-A0A3D9LLY7-F1
#
_entry.id   AF-A0A3D9LLY7-F1
#
_cell.length_a   1.000
_cell.length_b   1.000
_cell.length_c   1.000
_cell.angle_alpha   90.00
_cell.angle_beta   90.00
_cell.angle_gamma   90.00
#
_symmetry.space_group_name_H-M   'P 1'
#
loop_
_entity.id
_entity.type
_entity.pdbx_description
1 polymer ?
#
loop_
_entity_poly.entity_id
_entity_poly.type
_entity_poly.pdbx_seq_one_letter_code
_entity_poly.pdbx_strand_id
1 'polypeptide(L)'
;MNKAIKYTYITIGVNLLIAIVIFLWLLAGTKNPIKDLVDFILDFHLNFGLGITSLFVSGYYIGNKMQSLICQRKWNSILVGMFGLMIILICGVFGGSTIGFIEEGLANGDSIYDAIIDYYYKPFFWILIFGFIPTFIAGGILGGQIKKTCYNNV
;
A
#
# COMPACT_ATOMS: atom_id res chain seq x y z
N MET A 1 10.07 -17.29 -8.82
CA MET A 1 9.97 -15.98 -8.13
C MET A 1 10.85 -16.00 -6.89
N ASN A 2 11.61 -14.93 -6.64
CA ASN A 2 12.49 -14.81 -5.48
C ASN A 2 11.68 -14.87 -4.17
N LYS A 3 12.20 -15.56 -3.14
CA LYS A 3 11.51 -15.73 -1.83
C LYS A 3 11.19 -14.37 -1.19
N ALA A 4 12.07 -13.38 -1.32
CA ALA A 4 11.83 -12.04 -0.79
C ALA A 4 10.60 -11.38 -1.45
N ILE A 5 10.52 -11.39 -2.77
CA ILE A 5 9.37 -10.86 -3.53
C ILE A 5 8.09 -11.60 -3.13
N LYS A 6 8.15 -12.94 -2.98
CA LYS A 6 7.01 -13.73 -2.51
C LYS A 6 6.50 -13.25 -1.16
N TYR A 7 7.40 -13.06 -0.19
CA TYR A 7 7.01 -12.53 1.12
C TYR A 7 6.46 -11.11 1.02
N THR A 8 7.07 -10.25 0.22
CA THR A 8 6.56 -8.89 -0.02
C THR A 8 5.12 -8.91 -0.56
N TYR A 9 4.81 -9.75 -1.55
CA TYR A 9 3.46 -9.87 -2.09
C TYR A 9 2.44 -10.41 -1.09
N ILE A 10 2.84 -11.42 -0.29
CA ILE A 10 1.98 -11.92 0.79
C ILE A 10 1.70 -10.81 1.81
N THR A 11 2.73 -10.05 2.20
CA THR A 11 2.57 -8.93 3.14
C THR A 11 1.68 -7.83 2.56
N ILE A 12 1.80 -7.49 1.27
CA ILE A 12 0.90 -6.55 0.59
C ILE A 12 -0.54 -7.06 0.66
N GLY A 13 -0.79 -8.33 0.33
CA GLY A 13 -2.12 -8.93 0.39
C GLY A 13 -2.72 -8.90 1.80
N VAL A 14 -1.93 -9.23 2.83
CA VAL A 14 -2.37 -9.14 4.23
C VAL A 14 -2.69 -7.69 4.62
N ASN A 15 -1.88 -6.72 4.22
CA ASN A 15 -2.15 -5.32 4.51
C ASN A 15 -3.41 -4.80 3.81
N LEU A 16 -3.70 -5.26 2.59
CA LEU A 16 -4.95 -4.95 1.90
C LEU A 16 -6.16 -5.52 2.65
N LEU A 17 -6.07 -6.74 3.16
CA LEU A 17 -7.13 -7.32 4.01
C LEU A 17 -7.31 -6.53 5.30
N ILE A 18 -6.22 -6.13 5.95
CA ILE A 18 -6.28 -5.27 7.14
C ILE A 18 -6.95 -3.93 6.81
N ALA A 19 -6.63 -3.32 5.66
CA ALA A 19 -7.25 -2.08 5.21
C ALA A 19 -8.77 -2.23 5.03
N ILE A 20 -9.23 -3.35 4.44
CA ILE A 20 -10.66 -3.67 4.31
C ILE A 20 -11.32 -3.76 5.70
N VAL A 21 -10.67 -4.44 6.65
CA VAL A 21 -11.19 -4.56 8.03
C VAL A 21 -11.28 -3.20 8.72
N ILE A 22 -10.26 -2.34 8.57
CA ILE A 22 -10.28 -0.97 9.09
C ILE A 22 -11.44 -0.17 8.48
N PHE A 23 -11.63 -0.28 7.16
CA PHE A 23 -12.71 0.43 6.48
C PHE A 23 -14.10 -0.04 6.92
N LEU A 24 -14.30 -1.36 7.05
CA LEU A 24 -15.54 -1.91 7.61
C LEU A 24 -15.79 -1.46 9.04
N TRP A 25 -14.74 -1.32 9.85
CA TRP A 25 -14.85 -0.79 11.21
C TRP A 25 -15.29 0.68 11.21
N LEU A 26 -14.77 1.50 10.29
CA LEU A 26 -15.22 2.90 10.11
C LEU A 26 -16.69 2.98 9.66
N LEU A 27 -17.15 2.01 8.87
CA LEU A 27 -18.54 1.93 8.40
C LEU A 27 -19.50 1.26 9.39
N ALA A 28 -19.04 0.73 10.54
CA ALA A 28 -19.86 -0.07 11.44
C ALA A 28 -21.12 0.64 11.98
N GLY A 29 -21.18 1.97 11.92
CA GLY A 29 -22.35 2.77 12.28
C GLY A 29 -23.42 2.92 11.19
N THR A 30 -23.18 2.40 9.98
CA THR A 30 -24.12 2.45 8.84
C THR A 30 -25.14 1.32 8.88
N LYS A 31 -26.24 1.46 8.13
CA LYS A 31 -27.29 0.43 8.06
C LYS A 31 -26.79 -0.85 7.37
N ASN A 32 -25.90 -0.75 6.38
CA ASN A 32 -25.42 -1.88 5.58
C ASN A 32 -23.92 -1.74 5.23
N PRO A 33 -22.99 -1.90 6.21
CA PRO A 33 -21.57 -1.60 6.03
C PRO A 33 -20.88 -2.39 4.91
N ILE A 34 -21.30 -3.63 4.67
CA ILE A 34 -20.76 -4.45 3.58
C ILE A 34 -21.20 -3.92 2.22
N LYS A 35 -22.46 -3.52 2.10
CA LYS A 35 -22.98 -2.94 0.85
C LYS A 35 -22.27 -1.62 0.57
N ASP A 36 -22.15 -0.76 1.58
CA ASP A 36 -21.50 0.55 1.45
C ASP A 36 -20.02 0.40 1.07
N LEU A 37 -19.31 -0.62 1.58
CA LEU A 37 -17.96 -0.96 1.11
C LEU A 37 -17.94 -1.37 -0.37
N VAL A 38 -18.86 -2.24 -0.79
CA VAL A 38 -18.91 -2.73 -2.17
C VAL A 38 -19.24 -1.59 -3.14
N ASP A 39 -20.23 -0.78 -2.80
CA ASP A 39 -20.63 0.41 -3.58
C ASP A 39 -19.42 1.35 -3.70
N PHE A 40 -18.71 1.61 -2.60
CA PHE A 40 -17.48 2.43 -2.63
C PHE A 40 -16.37 1.85 -3.52
N ILE A 41 -16.15 0.54 -3.51
CA ILE A 41 -15.15 -0.10 -4.39
C ILE A 41 -15.57 0.01 -5.86
N LEU A 42 -16.87 -0.11 -6.17
CA LEU A 42 -17.38 -0.01 -7.54
C LEU A 42 -17.31 1.42 -8.07
N ASP A 43 -17.64 2.40 -7.24
CA ASP A 43 -17.56 3.82 -7.58
C ASP A 43 -16.11 4.22 -7.91
N PHE A 44 -15.14 3.69 -7.17
CA PHE A 44 -13.71 4.00 -7.33
C PHE A 44 -12.87 2.84 -7.90
N HIS A 45 -13.48 2.00 -8.74
CA HIS A 45 -12.86 0.75 -9.20
C HIS A 45 -11.53 0.96 -9.93
N LEU A 46 -11.38 2.03 -10.72
CA LEU A 46 -10.12 2.37 -11.39
C LEU A 46 -9.05 2.82 -10.40
N ASN A 47 -9.41 3.63 -9.41
CA ASN A 47 -8.51 4.11 -8.35
C ASN A 47 -7.95 2.93 -7.55
N PHE A 48 -8.83 2.00 -7.15
CA PHE A 48 -8.40 0.77 -6.47
C PHE A 48 -7.59 -0.14 -7.39
N GLY A 49 -8.00 -0.32 -8.65
CA GLY A 49 -7.29 -1.15 -9.61
C GLY A 49 -5.86 -0.69 -9.83
N LEU A 50 -5.65 0.60 -10.06
CA LEU A 50 -4.32 1.18 -10.25
C LEU A 50 -3.53 1.30 -8.95
N GLY A 51 -4.17 1.57 -7.82
CA GLY A 51 -3.53 1.55 -6.52
C GLY A 51 -2.96 0.17 -6.19
N ILE A 52 -3.78 -0.88 -6.33
CA ILE A 52 -3.37 -2.28 -6.11
C ILE A 52 -2.27 -2.68 -7.10
N THR A 53 -2.43 -2.36 -8.38
CA THR A 53 -1.40 -2.64 -9.39
C THR A 53 -0.08 -1.97 -9.03
N SER A 54 -0.12 -0.70 -8.61
CA SER A 54 1.05 0.07 -8.19
C SER A 54 1.72 -0.53 -6.95
N LEU A 55 0.95 -1.06 -5.99
CA LEU A 55 1.49 -1.79 -4.84
C LEU A 55 2.28 -3.03 -5.27
N PHE A 56 1.73 -3.87 -6.15
CA PHE A 56 2.42 -5.09 -6.59
C PHE A 56 3.63 -4.79 -7.47
N VAL A 57 3.52 -3.81 -8.40
CA VAL A 57 4.63 -3.39 -9.25
C VAL A 57 5.77 -2.82 -8.39
N SER A 58 5.49 -1.87 -7.50
CA SER A 58 6.50 -1.32 -6.59
C SER A 58 7.04 -2.38 -5.63
N GLY A 59 6.19 -3.31 -5.16
CA GLY A 59 6.57 -4.46 -4.34
C GLY A 59 7.62 -5.35 -5.00
N TYR A 60 7.57 -5.54 -6.31
CA TYR A 60 8.60 -6.28 -7.05
C TYR A 60 9.97 -5.61 -6.94
N TYR A 61 10.04 -4.32 -7.29
CA TYR A 61 11.29 -3.57 -7.31
C TYR A 61 11.86 -3.35 -5.91
N ILE A 62 11.01 -2.93 -4.97
CA ILE A 62 11.41 -2.64 -3.60
C ILE A 62 11.71 -3.93 -2.83
N GLY A 63 10.98 -5.02 -3.05
CA GLY A 63 11.29 -6.34 -2.49
C GLY A 63 12.70 -6.83 -2.85
N ASN A 64 13.07 -6.71 -4.13
CA ASN A 64 14.43 -7.01 -4.59
C ASN A 64 15.48 -6.09 -3.94
N LYS A 65 15.18 -4.79 -3.84
CA LYS A 65 16.09 -3.83 -3.20
C LYS A 65 16.29 -4.12 -1.72
N MET A 66 15.21 -4.41 -0.99
CA MET A 66 15.25 -4.81 0.42
C MET A 66 16.15 -6.02 0.62
N GLN A 67 16.02 -7.05 -0.22
CA GLN A 67 16.89 -8.22 -0.15
C GLN A 67 18.36 -7.90 -0.38
N SER A 68 18.70 -7.07 -1.37
CA SER A 68 20.09 -6.66 -1.61
C SER A 68 20.66 -5.92 -0.39
N LEU A 69 19.91 -4.98 0.18
CA LEU A 69 20.33 -4.23 1.37
C LEU A 69 20.52 -5.15 2.59
N ILE A 70 19.62 -6.10 2.80
CA ILE A 70 19.66 -7.00 3.96
C ILE A 70 20.72 -8.09 3.79
N CYS A 71 20.73 -8.81 2.67
CA CYS A 71 21.58 -9.99 2.50
C CYS A 71 23.02 -9.63 2.14
N GLN A 72 23.23 -8.66 1.24
CA GLN A 72 24.56 -8.31 0.71
C GLN A 72 25.20 -7.21 1.56
N ARG A 73 24.46 -6.11 1.82
CA ARG A 73 25.00 -4.97 2.58
C ARG A 73 24.85 -5.11 4.10
N LYS A 74 24.19 -6.17 4.58
CA LYS A 74 23.97 -6.45 6.02
C LYS A 74 23.32 -5.31 6.79
N TRP A 75 22.47 -4.52 6.13
CA TRP A 75 21.70 -3.46 6.79
C TRP A 75 20.70 -4.06 7.79
N ASN A 76 20.26 -3.25 8.76
CA ASN A 76 19.27 -3.67 9.75
C ASN A 76 17.97 -4.10 9.05
N SER A 77 17.65 -5.39 9.15
CA SER A 77 16.54 -5.98 8.41
C SER A 77 15.19 -5.41 8.79
N ILE A 78 14.98 -5.09 10.08
CA ILE A 78 13.71 -4.57 10.57
C ILE A 78 13.47 -3.18 9.98
N LEU A 79 14.46 -2.29 10.07
CA LEU A 79 14.36 -0.92 9.52
C LEU A 79 14.19 -0.94 8.00
N VAL A 80 14.98 -1.75 7.29
CA VAL A 80 14.86 -1.87 5.82
C VAL A 80 13.46 -2.37 5.43
N GLY A 81 12.89 -3.33 6.17
CA GLY A 81 11.55 -3.82 5.94
C GLY A 81 10.46 -2.77 6.21
N MET A 82 10.57 -2.04 7.33
CA MET A 82 9.67 -0.93 7.70
C MET A 82 9.62 0.15 6.62
N PHE A 83 10.79 0.70 6.25
CA PHE A 83 10.86 1.75 5.24
C PHE A 83 10.50 1.23 3.84
N GLY A 84 10.93 0.02 3.49
CA GLY A 84 10.59 -0.57 2.20
C GLY A 84 9.09 -0.73 2.02
N LEU A 85 8.38 -1.22 3.04
CA LEU A 85 6.92 -1.37 2.95
C LEU A 85 6.18 -0.03 3.00
N MET A 86 6.70 0.98 3.71
CA MET A 86 6.17 2.35 3.64
C MET A 86 6.31 2.97 2.24
N ILE A 87 7.44 2.76 1.56
CA ILE A 87 7.63 3.24 0.19
C ILE A 87 6.64 2.53 -0.75
N ILE A 88 6.45 1.22 -0.59
CA ILE A 88 5.44 0.46 -1.35
C ILE A 88 4.05 1.08 -1.13
N LEU A 89 3.65 1.33 0.11
CA LEU A 89 2.37 1.97 0.43
C LEU A 89 2.23 3.33 -0.28
N ILE A 90 3.24 4.19 -0.18
CA ILE A 90 3.27 5.50 -0.83
C ILE A 90 3.10 5.38 -2.35
N CYS A 91 3.80 4.43 -2.99
CA CYS A 91 3.63 4.17 -4.43
C CYS A 91 2.20 3.71 -4.78
N GLY A 92 1.59 2.88 -3.92
CA GLY A 92 0.20 2.45 -4.07
C GLY A 92 -0.79 3.62 -4.01
N VAL A 93 -0.67 4.45 -2.98
CA VAL A 93 -1.50 5.65 -2.83
C VAL A 93 -1.31 6.58 -4.02
N PHE A 94 -0.07 6.86 -4.40
CA PHE A 94 0.23 7.70 -5.55
C PHE A 94 -0.43 7.18 -6.82
N GLY A 95 -0.36 5.87 -7.09
CA GLY A 95 -0.97 5.24 -8.25
C GLY A 95 -2.50 5.41 -8.30
N GLY A 96 -3.18 5.15 -7.18
CA GLY A 96 -4.64 5.32 -7.09
C GLY A 96 -5.10 6.78 -7.12
N SER A 97 -4.35 7.66 -6.44
CA SER A 97 -4.57 9.11 -6.45
C SER A 97 -4.41 9.72 -7.85
N THR A 98 -3.42 9.25 -8.62
CA THR A 98 -3.14 9.80 -9.95
C THR A 98 -4.31 9.59 -10.90
N ILE A 99 -4.94 8.41 -10.88
CA ILE A 99 -6.08 8.16 -11.77
C ILE A 99 -7.33 8.91 -11.33
N GLY A 100 -7.63 8.98 -10.03
CA GLY A 100 -8.75 9.79 -9.54
C GLY A 100 -8.57 11.28 -9.89
N PHE A 101 -7.34 11.79 -9.80
CA PHE A 101 -7.02 13.14 -10.23
C PHE A 101 -7.28 13.35 -11.73
N ILE A 102 -6.92 12.39 -12.59
CA ILE A 102 -7.08 12.52 -14.05
C ILE A 102 -8.55 12.37 -14.46
N GLU A 103 -9.23 11.36 -13.94
CA GLU A 103 -10.57 10.98 -14.38
C GLU A 103 -11.65 11.87 -13.77
N GLU A 104 -11.56 12.16 -12.48
CA GLU A 104 -12.59 12.90 -11.78
C GLU A 104 -12.15 14.35 -11.54
N GLY A 105 -10.91 14.55 -11.07
CA GLY A 105 -10.39 15.87 -10.72
C GLY A 105 -10.23 16.82 -11.91
N LEU A 106 -9.59 16.37 -12.99
CA LEU A 106 -9.36 17.20 -14.20
C LEU A 106 -10.59 17.28 -15.10
N ALA A 107 -11.42 16.24 -15.16
CA ALA A 107 -12.57 16.21 -16.05
C ALA A 107 -13.79 16.95 -15.47
N ASN A 108 -13.98 16.91 -14.15
CA ASN A 108 -15.19 17.40 -13.48
C ASN A 108 -14.94 18.46 -12.39
N GLY A 109 -13.67 18.77 -12.08
CA GLY A 109 -13.33 19.70 -10.99
C GLY A 109 -13.48 21.17 -11.37
N ASP A 110 -13.93 21.98 -10.40
CA ASP A 110 -14.04 23.45 -10.54
C ASP A 110 -12.67 24.14 -10.65
N SER A 111 -11.63 23.58 -10.01
CA SER A 111 -10.26 24.08 -10.08
C SER A 111 -9.21 22.96 -9.93
N ILE A 112 -8.03 23.18 -10.53
CA ILE A 112 -6.88 22.28 -10.37
C ILE A 112 -6.46 22.15 -8.90
N TYR A 113 -6.61 23.24 -8.13
CA TYR A 113 -6.25 23.24 -6.71
C TYR A 113 -7.15 22.28 -5.92
N ASP A 114 -8.46 22.34 -6.13
CA ASP A 114 -9.41 21.47 -5.45
C ASP A 114 -9.20 20.01 -5.84
N ALA A 115 -8.93 19.74 -7.13
CA ALA A 115 -8.56 18.41 -7.61
C ALA A 115 -7.29 17.85 -6.92
N ILE A 116 -6.26 18.67 -6.71
CA ILE A 116 -5.05 18.24 -5.98
C ILE A 116 -5.41 17.90 -4.52
N ILE A 117 -6.22 18.74 -3.87
CA ILE A 117 -6.62 18.52 -2.48
C ILE A 117 -7.42 17.22 -2.35
N ASP A 118 -8.38 16.99 -3.24
CA ASP A 118 -9.31 15.88 -3.16
C ASP A 118 -8.68 14.53 -3.54
N TYR A 119 -7.79 14.52 -4.54
CA TYR A 119 -7.24 13.27 -5.07
C TYR A 119 -5.82 12.97 -4.63
N TYR A 120 -5.03 13.94 -4.16
CA TYR A 120 -3.71 13.68 -3.57
C TYR A 120 -3.69 13.94 -2.07
N TYR A 121 -4.02 15.15 -1.62
CA TYR A 121 -3.82 15.50 -0.20
C TYR A 121 -4.66 14.64 0.74
N LYS A 122 -5.99 14.58 0.53
CA LYS A 122 -6.89 13.79 1.38
C LYS A 122 -6.54 12.30 1.37
N PRO A 123 -6.34 11.63 0.21
CA PRO A 123 -6.02 10.20 0.20
C PRO A 123 -4.69 9.88 0.86
N PHE A 124 -3.64 10.67 0.60
CA PHE A 124 -2.35 10.51 1.28
C PHE A 124 -2.48 10.69 2.79
N PHE A 125 -3.19 11.73 3.23
CA PHE A 125 -3.40 11.98 4.65
C PHE A 125 -4.09 10.80 5.34
N TRP A 126 -5.23 10.35 4.82
CA TRP A 126 -6.00 9.28 5.45
C TRP A 126 -5.30 7.93 5.40
N ILE A 127 -4.75 7.56 4.24
CA ILE A 127 -4.09 6.25 4.08
C ILE A 127 -2.79 6.21 4.89
N LEU A 128 -2.03 7.31 4.97
CA LEU A 128 -0.86 7.32 5.82
C LEU A 128 -1.24 7.28 7.30
N ILE A 129 -2.26 8.01 7.77
CA ILE A 129 -2.65 7.97 9.19
C ILE A 129 -3.10 6.58 9.61
N PHE A 130 -4.04 5.97 8.88
CA PHE A 130 -4.59 4.66 9.25
C PHE A 130 -3.66 3.51 8.86
N GLY A 131 -2.92 3.67 7.77
CA GLY A 131 -2.03 2.65 7.22
C GLY A 131 -0.64 2.63 7.83
N PHE A 132 -0.16 3.72 8.45
CA PHE A 132 1.22 3.80 8.94
C PHE A 132 1.54 2.71 9.95
N ILE A 133 0.80 2.62 11.06
CA ILE A 133 1.06 1.64 12.12
C ILE A 133 1.04 0.20 11.60
N PRO A 134 -0.03 -0.29 10.93
CA PRO A 134 -0.05 -1.67 10.45
C PRO A 134 1.04 -1.93 9.41
N THR A 135 1.32 -0.96 8.51
CA THR A 135 2.38 -1.10 7.51
C THR A 135 3.76 -1.14 8.15
N PHE A 136 4.01 -0.33 9.18
CA PHE A 136 5.29 -0.29 9.87
C PHE A 136 5.56 -1.61 10.60
N ILE A 137 4.57 -2.15 11.31
CA ILE A 137 4.67 -3.44 12.00
C ILE A 137 4.88 -4.57 10.98
N ALA A 138 4.05 -4.63 9.94
CA ALA A 138 4.16 -5.64 8.88
C ALA A 138 5.51 -5.57 8.16
N GLY A 139 6.04 -4.36 7.93
CA GLY A 139 7.36 -4.13 7.33
C GLY A 139 8.49 -4.68 8.18
N GLY A 140 8.45 -4.48 9.50
CA GLY A 140 9.43 -5.06 10.41
C GLY A 140 9.45 -6.60 10.36
N ILE A 141 8.27 -7.22 10.34
CA ILE A 141 8.09 -8.69 10.22
C ILE A 141 8.64 -9.17 8.87
N LEU A 142 8.27 -8.50 7.78
CA LEU A 142 8.74 -8.80 6.42
C LEU A 142 10.28 -8.75 6.34
N GLY A 143 10.89 -7.70 6.90
CA GLY A 143 12.33 -7.57 6.98
C GLY A 143 13.00 -8.76 7.67
N GLY A 144 12.44 -9.21 8.80
CA GLY A 144 12.88 -10.42 9.50
C GLY A 144 12.74 -11.69 8.65
N GLN A 145 11.64 -11.84 7.90
CA GLN A 145 11.44 -12.97 6.99
C GLN A 145 12.46 -12.97 5.85
N ILE A 146 12.71 -11.81 5.22
CA ILE A 146 13.73 -11.67 4.17
C ILE A 146 15.10 -12.05 4.71
N LYS A 147 15.46 -11.59 5.93
CA LYS A 147 16.75 -11.95 6.56
C LYS A 147 16.93 -13.47 6.69
N LYS A 148 15.89 -14.21 7.07
CA LYS A 148 15.94 -15.69 7.15
C LYS A 148 16.24 -16.34 5.79
N THR A 149 15.78 -15.75 4.69
CA THR A 149 16.08 -16.27 3.34
C THR A 149 17.55 -16.12 2.95
N CYS A 150 18.25 -15.12 3.49
CA CYS A 150 19.66 -14.90 3.20
C CYS A 150 20.55 -16.06 3.70
N TYR A 151 20.20 -16.66 4.84
CA TYR A 151 20.97 -17.74 5.46
C TYR A 151 20.71 -19.11 4.81
N ASN A 152 19.51 -19.31 4.24
CA ASN A 152 19.13 -20.57 3.60
C ASN A 152 19.63 -20.72 2.15
N ASN A 153 20.36 -19.73 1.64
CA ASN A 153 20.96 -19.72 0.29
C ASN A 153 22.50 -19.69 0.35
N VAL A 154 23.08 -19.92 1.55
CA VAL A 154 24.50 -20.19 1.79
C VAL A 154 24.62 -21.67 2.13
#